data_AF-A0A7Z9IAU0-F1
#
_entry.id   AF-A0A7Z9IAU0-F1
#
_cell.length_a   1.000
_cell.length_b   1.000
_cell.length_c   1.000
_cell.angle_alpha   90.00
_cell.angle_beta   90.00
_cell.angle_gamma   90.00
#
_symmetry.space_group_name_H-M   'P 1'
#
loop_
_entity.id
_entity.type
_entity.pdbx_description
1 polymer ?
#
loop_
_entity_poly.entity_id
_entity_poly.type
_entity_poly.pdbx_seq_one_letter_code
_entity_poly.pdbx_strand_id
1 'polypeptide(L)'
;MNNVDLSQLFWVDLLNQPLPKPDPADPFLIKVLIIFKREVIGILGLIGYFTILPPLLALKEKRLFQPLYRRMGLIRYMVMANLFLWMATLPIKMLARWTVDMKYFISIPEYFINF
;
A
#
# COMPACT_ATOMS: atom_id res chain seq x y z
N MET A 1 -22.60 -7.80 2.61
CA MET A 1 -21.43 -6.91 2.72
C MET A 1 -20.42 -7.41 1.72
N ASN A 2 -20.11 -6.60 0.69
CA ASN A 2 -19.23 -6.99 -0.41
C ASN A 2 -17.80 -6.69 0.01
N ASN A 3 -16.93 -7.70 0.07
CA ASN A 3 -15.52 -7.46 0.40
C ASN A 3 -14.85 -6.87 -0.84
N VAL A 4 -14.32 -5.65 -0.72
CA VAL A 4 -13.70 -4.96 -1.85
C VAL A 4 -12.18 -4.91 -1.68
N ASP A 5 -11.45 -5.16 -2.76
CA ASP A 5 -10.00 -5.00 -2.81
C ASP A 5 -9.62 -3.62 -3.33
N LEU A 6 -8.44 -3.11 -2.94
CA LEU A 6 -7.96 -1.80 -3.42
C LEU A 6 -7.84 -1.75 -4.96
N SER A 7 -7.45 -2.86 -5.58
CA SER A 7 -7.43 -2.98 -7.04
C SER A 7 -8.84 -2.94 -7.65
N GLN A 8 -9.87 -3.44 -6.96
CA GLN A 8 -11.26 -3.32 -7.41
C GLN A 8 -11.76 -1.88 -7.32
N LEU A 9 -11.51 -1.18 -6.20
CA LEU A 9 -11.86 0.24 -6.05
C LEU A 9 -11.25 1.10 -7.17
N PHE A 10 -10.01 0.83 -7.55
CA PHE A 10 -9.34 1.61 -8.59
C PHE A 10 -9.77 1.19 -10.00
N TRP A 11 -9.71 -0.09 -10.34
CA TRP A 11 -9.97 -0.52 -11.71
C TRP A 11 -11.46 -0.55 -12.05
N VAL A 12 -12.31 -1.03 -11.13
CA VAL A 12 -13.75 -1.18 -11.35
C VAL A 12 -14.49 0.11 -11.02
N ASP A 13 -14.33 0.64 -9.81
CA ASP A 13 -15.17 1.76 -9.37
C ASP A 13 -14.71 3.12 -9.94
N LEU A 14 -13.39 3.33 -10.10
CA LEU A 14 -12.85 4.57 -10.64
C LEU A 14 -12.68 4.54 -12.17
N LEU A 15 -12.12 3.45 -12.72
CA LEU A 15 -11.81 3.34 -14.15
C LEU A 15 -12.86 2.61 -14.99
N ASN A 16 -13.89 1.99 -14.38
CA ASN A 16 -14.88 1.16 -15.09
C ASN A 16 -14.26 0.10 -16.01
N GLN A 17 -13.07 -0.40 -15.65
CA GLN A 17 -12.36 -1.44 -16.39
C GLN A 17 -12.46 -2.78 -15.65
N PRO A 18 -12.61 -3.90 -16.39
CA PRO A 18 -12.57 -5.22 -15.77
C PRO A 18 -11.19 -5.48 -15.15
N LEU A 19 -11.14 -6.19 -14.02
CA LEU A 19 -9.87 -6.52 -13.38
C LEU A 19 -8.98 -7.29 -14.35
N PRO A 20 -7.71 -6.88 -14.52
CA PRO A 20 -6.74 -7.65 -15.29
C PRO A 20 -6.50 -9.01 -14.60
N LYS A 21 -7.09 -10.07 -15.16
CA LYS A 21 -6.89 -11.45 -14.71
C LYS A 21 -6.00 -12.17 -15.72
N PRO A 22 -4.87 -12.77 -15.29
CA PRO A 22 -4.01 -13.53 -16.17
C PRO A 22 -4.73 -14.81 -16.66
N ASP A 23 -4.53 -15.18 -17.93
CA ASP A 23 -5.07 -16.43 -18.48
C ASP A 23 -4.22 -17.62 -17.98
N PRO A 24 -4.84 -18.75 -17.57
CA PRO A 24 -4.11 -19.99 -17.23
C PRO A 24 -3.10 -20.45 -18.29
N ALA A 25 -3.31 -20.14 -19.57
CA ALA A 25 -2.44 -20.54 -20.68
C ALA A 25 -1.19 -19.64 -20.86
N ASP A 26 -1.11 -18.49 -20.18
CA ASP A 26 -0.03 -17.53 -20.42
C ASP A 26 1.33 -17.97 -19.83
N PRO A 27 2.45 -17.63 -20.51
CA PRO A 27 3.80 -17.74 -19.96
C PRO A 27 3.94 -17.09 -18.58
N PHE A 28 4.75 -17.68 -17.71
CA PHE A 28 4.96 -17.22 -16.32
C PHE A 28 5.30 -15.71 -16.23
N LEU A 29 6.15 -15.22 -17.13
CA LEU A 29 6.53 -13.80 -17.17
C LEU A 29 5.33 -12.87 -17.46
N ILE A 30 4.43 -13.27 -18.36
CA ILE A 30 3.24 -12.49 -18.71
C ILE A 30 2.27 -12.46 -17.53
N LYS A 31 2.11 -13.59 -16.83
CA LYS A 31 1.30 -13.67 -15.61
C LYS A 31 1.78 -12.70 -14.53
N VAL A 32 3.09 -12.67 -14.26
CA VAL A 32 3.70 -11.76 -13.28
C VAL A 32 3.47 -10.30 -13.68
N LEU A 33 3.64 -9.95 -14.96
CA LEU A 33 3.42 -8.59 -15.44
C LEU A 33 1.96 -8.14 -15.30
N ILE A 34 0.99 -9.01 -15.60
CA ILE A 34 -0.44 -8.72 -15.47
C ILE A 34 -0.80 -8.51 -13.99
N ILE A 35 -0.30 -9.37 -13.10
CA ILE A 35 -0.49 -9.23 -11.65
C ILE A 35 0.13 -7.92 -11.15
N PHE A 36 1.35 -7.60 -11.59
CA PHE A 36 2.02 -6.37 -11.20
C PHE A 36 1.25 -5.12 -11.66
N LYS A 37 0.70 -5.13 -12.88
CA LYS A 37 -0.15 -4.04 -13.39
C LYS A 37 -1.42 -3.88 -12.56
N ARG A 38 -2.06 -4.99 -12.16
CA ARG A 38 -3.27 -4.97 -11.32
C ARG A 38 -2.98 -4.37 -9.95
N GLU A 39 -1.89 -4.77 -9.32
CA GLU A 39 -1.53 -4.39 -7.95
C GLU A 39 -0.64 -3.12 -7.87
N VAL A 40 -0.36 -2.47 -9.00
CA VAL A 40 0.60 -1.36 -9.06
C VAL A 40 0.21 -0.20 -8.14
N ILE A 41 -1.08 0.05 -7.96
CA ILE A 41 -1.58 1.11 -7.07
C ILE A 41 -1.29 0.77 -5.61
N GLY A 42 -1.52 -0.49 -5.20
CA GLY A 42 -1.20 -0.93 -3.84
C GLY A 42 0.29 -0.88 -3.55
N ILE A 43 1.12 -1.31 -4.52
CA ILE A 43 2.59 -1.29 -4.41
C ILE A 43 3.12 0.15 -4.38
N LEU A 44 2.70 1.00 -5.31
CA LEU A 44 3.09 2.41 -5.35
C LEU A 44 2.61 3.15 -4.09
N GLY A 45 1.41 2.85 -3.60
CA GLY A 45 0.89 3.38 -2.35
C GLY A 45 1.77 3.00 -1.15
N LEU A 46 2.19 1.73 -1.05
CA LEU A 46 3.07 1.26 0.02
C LEU A 46 4.47 1.88 -0.07
N ILE A 47 5.05 1.94 -1.27
CA ILE A 47 6.37 2.54 -1.48
C ILE A 47 6.31 4.03 -1.15
N GLY A 48 5.30 4.75 -1.64
CA GLY A 48 5.07 6.14 -1.31
C GLY A 48 4.88 6.35 0.20
N TYR A 49 4.14 5.46 0.86
CA TYR A 49 3.93 5.48 2.30
C TYR A 49 5.27 5.43 3.07
N PHE A 50 6.17 4.49 2.76
CA PHE A 50 7.44 4.38 3.49
C PHE A 50 8.55 5.34 3.02
N THR A 51 8.49 5.88 1.80
CA THR A 51 9.55 6.76 1.27
C THR A 51 9.20 8.24 1.39
N ILE A 52 7.94 8.62 1.19
CA ILE A 52 7.49 10.02 1.14
C ILE A 52 6.97 10.48 2.50
N LEU A 53 6.29 9.65 3.29
CA LEU A 53 5.77 10.09 4.59
C LEU A 53 6.85 10.44 5.60
N PRO A 54 7.96 9.69 5.76
CA PRO A 54 8.99 10.07 6.73
C PRO A 54 9.52 11.50 6.53
N PRO A 55 9.98 11.92 5.32
CA PRO A 55 10.42 13.30 5.14
C PRO A 55 9.25 14.30 5.25
N LEU A 56 8.04 13.93 4.84
CA LEU A 56 6.88 14.81 4.92
C LEU A 56 6.44 15.08 6.36
N LEU A 57 6.53 14.09 7.25
CA LEU A 57 6.30 14.25 8.69
C LEU A 57 7.31 15.22 9.31
N ALA A 58 8.59 15.15 8.93
CA ALA A 58 9.61 16.09 9.41
C ALA A 58 9.33 17.54 8.97
N LEU A 59 8.82 17.73 7.76
CA LEU A 59 8.57 19.05 7.17
C LEU A 59 7.25 19.66 7.64
N LYS A 60 6.16 18.87 7.70
CA LYS A 60 4.83 19.37 8.05
C LYS A 60 4.60 19.42 9.56
N GLU A 61 5.07 18.43 10.32
CA GLU A 61 4.84 18.38 11.77
C GLU A 61 5.98 19.02 12.56
N LYS A 62 5.97 20.35 12.55
CA LYS A 62 6.94 21.20 13.25
C LYS A 62 6.99 20.98 14.77
N ARG A 63 5.89 20.50 15.36
CA ARG A 63 5.76 20.37 16.81
C ARG A 63 6.35 19.06 17.37
N LEU A 64 6.20 17.95 16.65
CA LEU A 64 6.56 16.62 17.14
C LEU A 64 7.79 16.05 16.44
N PHE A 65 7.74 15.95 15.11
CA PHE A 65 8.79 15.28 14.34
C PHE A 65 9.97 16.18 13.98
N GLN A 66 9.76 17.48 13.78
CA GLN A 66 10.86 18.42 13.49
C GLN A 66 11.91 18.53 14.62
N PRO A 67 11.56 18.64 15.92
CA PRO A 67 12.58 18.64 16.97
C PRO A 67 13.30 17.29 17.08
N LEU A 68 12.60 16.17 16.83
CA LEU A 68 13.21 14.83 16.75
C LEU A 68 14.24 14.75 15.61
N TYR A 69 13.88 15.24 14.42
CA TYR A 69 14.76 15.29 13.26
C TYR A 69 16.04 16.11 13.54
N ARG A 70 15.88 17.31 14.12
CA ARG A 70 17.02 18.19 14.45
C ARG A 70 17.97 17.61 15.50
N ARG A 71 17.45 16.82 16.46
CA ARG A 71 18.25 16.20 17.53
C ARG A 71 18.99 14.94 17.08
N MET A 72 18.35 14.12 16.25
CA MET A 72 18.87 12.79 15.89
C MET A 72 19.63 12.76 14.56
N GLY A 73 19.40 13.73 13.67
CA GLY A 73 19.91 13.71 12.31
C GLY A 73 19.08 12.85 11.36
N LEU A 74 19.35 12.98 10.06
CA LEU A 74 18.49 12.47 8.98
C LEU A 74 18.31 10.94 9.02
N ILE A 75 19.41 10.18 9.07
CA ILE A 75 19.36 8.71 8.94
C ILE A 75 18.59 8.08 10.12
N ARG A 76 18.92 8.49 11.36
CA ARG A 76 18.28 7.96 12.57
C ARG A 76 16.80 8.31 12.62
N TYR A 77 16.45 9.53 12.21
CA TYR A 77 15.05 9.93 12.07
C TYR A 77 14.30 9.10 11.04
N MET A 78 14.88 8.87 9.85
CA MET A 78 14.24 8.08 8.79
C MET A 78 13.93 6.65 9.25
N VAL A 79 14.85 6.03 9.98
CA VAL A 79 14.63 4.68 10.53
C VAL A 79 13.52 4.70 11.57
N MET A 80 13.55 5.63 12.54
CA MET A 80 12.53 5.74 13.59
C MET A 80 11.14 6.03 13.00
N ALA A 81 11.04 6.95 12.03
CA ALA A 81 9.80 7.30 11.37
C ALA A 81 9.23 6.10 10.59
N ASN A 82 10.08 5.32 9.90
CA ASN A 82 9.63 4.10 9.24
C ASN A 82 9.08 3.07 10.24
N LEU A 83 9.75 2.86 11.39
CA LEU A 83 9.25 1.97 12.44
C LEU A 83 7.91 2.45 13.02
N PHE A 84 7.76 3.77 13.23
CA PHE A 84 6.48 4.35 13.64
C PHE A 84 5.38 4.13 12.59
N LEU A 85 5.70 4.35 11.32
CA LEU A 85 4.78 4.11 10.21
C LEU A 85 4.37 2.64 10.11
N TRP A 86 5.28 1.69 10.39
CA TRP A 86 4.94 0.26 10.50
C TRP A 86 3.88 -0.01 11.55
N MET A 87 3.99 0.61 12.72
CA MET A 87 2.98 0.47 13.78
C MET A 87 1.65 1.13 13.37
N ALA A 88 1.71 2.28 12.68
CA ALA A 88 0.54 3.01 12.20
C ALA A 88 -0.20 2.30 11.05
N THR A 89 0.44 1.38 10.32
CA THR A 89 -0.20 0.63 9.23
C THR A 89 -1.41 -0.19 9.73
N LEU A 90 -1.36 -0.71 10.96
CA LEU A 90 -2.45 -1.50 11.55
C LEU A 90 -3.73 -0.66 11.75
N PRO A 91 -3.72 0.47 12.48
CA PRO A 91 -4.90 1.30 12.62
C PRO A 91 -5.37 1.90 11.29
N ILE A 92 -4.46 2.25 10.38
CA ILE A 92 -4.82 2.71 9.03
C ILE A 92 -5.62 1.63 8.29
N LYS A 93 -5.19 0.37 8.37
CA LYS A 93 -5.91 -0.76 7.78
C LYS A 93 -7.29 -0.95 8.41
N MET A 94 -7.41 -0.76 9.73
CA MET A 94 -8.70 -0.85 10.42
C MET A 94 -9.67 0.26 9.97
N LEU A 95 -9.18 1.49 9.81
CA LEU A 95 -9.98 2.59 9.28
C LEU A 95 -10.46 2.31 7.86
N ALA A 96 -9.55 1.87 6.97
CA ALA A 96 -9.91 1.54 5.60
C ALA A 96 -10.95 0.40 5.50
N ARG A 97 -10.91 -0.53 6.45
CA ARG A 97 -11.93 -1.58 6.56
C ARG A 97 -13.28 -1.04 7.00
N TRP A 98 -13.33 -0.02 7.84
CA TRP A 98 -14.59 0.57 8.29
C TRP A 98 -15.20 1.55 7.30
N THR A 99 -14.38 2.27 6.55
CA THR A 99 -14.87 3.28 5.61
C THR A 99 -15.25 2.70 4.25
N VAL A 100 -14.51 1.70 3.77
CA VAL A 100 -14.69 1.17 2.40
C VAL A 100 -14.80 -0.36 2.37
N ASP A 101 -15.03 -1.01 3.52
CA ASP A 101 -15.08 -2.48 3.64
C ASP A 101 -13.86 -3.20 3.03
N MET A 102 -12.71 -2.49 2.98
CA MET A 102 -11.54 -2.94 2.25
C MET A 102 -10.79 -4.05 3.00
N LYS A 103 -10.59 -5.19 2.34
CA LYS A 103 -9.94 -6.36 2.95
C LYS A 103 -8.44 -6.41 2.69
N TYR A 104 -8.02 -6.09 1.46
CA TYR A 104 -6.63 -6.21 1.03
C TYR A 104 -6.15 -4.94 0.29
N PHE A 105 -4.95 -4.46 0.64
CA PHE A 105 -4.24 -3.42 -0.09
C PHE A 105 -3.59 -3.95 -1.36
N ILE A 106 -3.09 -5.19 -1.28
CA ILE A 106 -2.54 -5.96 -2.40
C ILE A 106 -3.14 -7.35 -2.30
N SER A 107 -3.85 -7.80 -3.34
CA SER A 107 -4.43 -9.16 -3.40
C SER A 107 -3.81 -9.95 -4.55
N ILE A 108 -3.09 -11.02 -4.21
CA ILE A 108 -2.50 -11.92 -5.20
C ILE A 108 -3.08 -13.33 -5.01
N PRO A 109 -4.36 -13.54 -5.34
CA PRO A 109 -5.03 -14.83 -5.13
C PRO A 109 -4.33 -16.00 -5.85
N GLU A 110 -3.51 -15.73 -6.86
CA GLU A 110 -2.84 -16.75 -7.69
C GLU A 110 -1.64 -17.44 -7.01
N TYR A 111 -1.01 -16.83 -6.00
CA TYR A 111 0.13 -17.42 -5.27
C TYR A 111 -0.19 -17.81 -3.82
N PHE A 112 -1.41 -17.50 -3.33
CA PHE A 112 -1.90 -18.07 -2.08
C PHE A 112 -2.31 -19.52 -2.34
N ILE A 113 -1.36 -20.42 -2.11
CA ILE A 113 -1.48 -21.87 -2.01
C ILE A 113 -2.95 -22.32 -1.82
N ASN A 114 -3.57 -22.85 -2.88
CA ASN A 114 -4.85 -23.56 -2.79
C ASN A 114 -4.55 -24.96 -2.24
N PHE A 115 -4.62 -25.13 -0.92
CA PHE A 115 -4.97 -26.41 -0.31
C PHE A 115 -6.40 -26.33 0.21
#